data_AF-A0A915Y411-F1
#
_entry.id   AF-A0A915Y411-F1
#
_cell.length_a   1.000
_cell.length_b   1.000
_cell.length_c   1.000
_cell.angle_alpha   90.00
_cell.angle_beta   90.00
_cell.angle_gamma   90.00
#
_symmetry.space_group_name_H-M   'P 1'
#
loop_
_entity.id
_entity.type
_entity.pdbx_description
1 polymer ?
#
loop_
_entity_poly.entity_id
_entity_poly.type
_entity_poly.pdbx_seq_one_letter_code
_entity_poly.pdbx_strand_id
1 'polypeptide(L)' 'MDKYEFLYPQSRYHGKFTPENFLFDANLQEFATRVSYIASLENSGKLSPQEAYRQIKNLWKELKASKKCLLDTPPSS' A
#
# COMPACT_ATOMS: atom_id res chain seq x y z
N MET A 1 6.91 0.78 -20.85
CA MET A 1 5.86 1.15 -19.89
C MET A 1 5.37 -0.14 -19.28
N ASP A 2 5.76 -0.40 -18.04
CA ASP A 2 5.32 -1.59 -17.33
C ASP A 2 3.81 -1.49 -17.01
N LYS A 3 3.06 -2.59 -17.12
CA LYS A 3 1.62 -2.61 -16.80
C LYS A 3 1.38 -2.25 -15.34
N TYR A 4 2.33 -2.57 -14.45
CA TYR A 4 2.30 -2.18 -13.06
C TYR A 4 2.46 -0.67 -12.91
N GLU A 5 3.41 -0.03 -13.60
CA GLU A 5 3.57 1.44 -13.53
C GLU A 5 2.32 2.20 -14.02
N PHE A 6 1.63 1.67 -15.03
CA PHE A 6 0.38 2.28 -15.53
C PHE A 6 -0.77 2.16 -14.51
N LEU A 7 -0.89 1.00 -13.85
CA LEU A 7 -1.96 0.75 -12.88
C LEU A 7 -1.65 1.33 -11.49
N TYR A 8 -0.37 1.61 -11.20
CA TYR A 8 0.13 2.05 -9.91
C TYR A 8 1.03 3.30 -10.07
N PRO A 9 0.44 4.48 -10.35
CA PRO A 9 1.22 5.71 -10.45
C PRO A 9 1.85 6.02 -9.09
N GLN A 10 3.18 6.06 -9.05
CA GLN A 10 3.92 6.46 -7.86
C GLN A 10 4.02 7.99 -7.79
N SER A 11 3.54 8.54 -6.69
CA SER A 11 3.77 9.93 -6.31
C SER A 11 5.21 10.10 -5.81
N ARG A 12 5.78 11.28 -6.04
CA ARG A 12 7.10 11.61 -5.50
C ARG A 12 7.05 11.63 -3.97
N TYR A 13 8.03 11.00 -3.34
CA TYR A 13 8.17 11.08 -1.89
C TYR A 13 8.66 12.48 -1.48
N HIS A 14 7.96 13.09 -0.52
CA HIS A 14 8.25 14.46 -0.04
C HIS A 14 8.72 14.51 1.43
N GLY A 15 8.89 13.35 2.08
CA GLY A 15 9.34 13.29 3.47
C GLY A 15 10.86 13.29 3.63
N LYS A 16 11.32 13.20 4.88
CA LYS A 16 12.75 13.09 5.19
C LYS A 16 13.30 11.78 4.62
N PHE A 17 14.29 11.89 3.74
CA PHE A 17 14.90 10.72 3.12
C PHE A 17 15.69 9.89 4.15
N THR A 18 15.20 8.68 4.37
CA THR A 18 15.96 7.51 4.84
C THR A 18 15.50 6.31 4.00
N PRO A 19 16.32 5.26 3.83
CA PRO A 19 15.90 4.07 3.09
C PRO A 19 14.60 3.46 3.62
N GLU A 20 14.42 3.44 4.93
CA GLU A 20 13.25 2.88 5.62
C GLU A 20 12.01 3.73 5.35
N ASN A 21 12.14 5.06 5.45
CA ASN A 21 11.06 6.00 5.16
C ASN A 21 10.63 5.93 3.70
N PHE A 22 11.60 5.87 2.77
CA PHE A 22 11.32 5.77 1.34
C PHE A 22 10.64 4.45 0.99
N LEU A 23 11.13 3.33 1.55
CA LEU A 23 10.53 2.02 1.32
C LEU A 23 9.15 1.89 1.97
N PHE A 24 8.95 2.46 3.16
CA PHE A 24 7.64 2.49 3.80
C PHE A 24 6.65 3.34 2.99
N ASP A 25 7.07 4.49 2.47
CA ASP A 25 6.25 5.32 1.59
C ASP A 25 5.83 4.57 0.32
N ALA A 26 6.75 3.86 -0.34
CA ALA A 26 6.41 3.02 -1.49
C ALA A 26 5.34 1.96 -1.14
N ASN A 27 5.47 1.30 0.01
CA ASN A 27 4.46 0.34 0.49
C ASN A 27 3.12 1.00 0.80
N LEU A 28 3.13 2.23 1.35
CA LEU A 28 1.92 3.00 1.62
C LEU A 28 1.21 3.42 0.34
N GLN A 29 1.97 3.81 -0.69
CA GLN A 29 1.43 4.15 -2.00
C GLN A 29 0.81 2.93 -2.71
N GLU A 30 1.45 1.76 -2.61
CA GLU A 30 0.88 0.51 -3.13
C GLU A 30 -0.43 0.18 -2.41
N PHE A 31 -0.46 0.26 -1.08
CA PHE A 31 -1.67 0.06 -0.28
C PHE A 31 -2.81 0.97 -0.74
N ALA A 32 -2.55 2.28 -0.84
CA ALA A 32 -3.56 3.27 -1.23
C ALA A 32 -4.14 2.95 -2.63
N THR A 33 -3.27 2.59 -3.56
CA THR A 33 -3.70 2.28 -4.92
C THR A 33 -4.52 1.00 -5.00
N ARG A 34 -4.08 -0.08 -4.32
CA ARG A 34 -4.82 -1.35 -4.30
C ARG A 34 -6.18 -1.20 -3.63
N VAL A 35 -6.27 -0.41 -2.55
CA VAL A 35 -7.56 -0.07 -1.91
C VAL A 35 -8.48 0.67 -2.89
N SER A 36 -7.97 1.67 -3.61
CA SER A 36 -8.75 2.40 -4.62
C SER A 36 -9.28 1.49 -5.73
N TYR A 37 -8.44 0.55 -6.20
CA TYR A 37 -8.85 -0.43 -7.20
C TYR A 37 -9.93 -1.39 -6.67
N ILE A 38 -9.76 -1.92 -5.45
CA ILE A 38 -10.76 -2.80 -4.82
C ILE A 38 -12.10 -2.07 -4.64
N ALA A 39 -12.08 -0.83 -4.16
CA ALA A 39 -13.28 -0.01 -4.00
C ALA A 39 -13.96 0.25 -5.35
N SER A 40 -13.18 0.50 -6.41
CA SER A 40 -13.72 0.68 -7.77
C SER A 40 -14.36 -0.59 -8.30
N LEU A 41 -13.77 -1.76 -8.03
CA LEU A 41 -14.35 -3.05 -8.41
C LEU A 41 -15.67 -3.32 -7.68
N GLU A 42 -15.73 -3.03 -6.38
CA GLU A 42 -16.94 -3.17 -5.57
C GLU A 42 -18.05 -2.23 -6.05
N ASN A 43 -17.76 -0.94 -6.25
CA ASN A 43 -18.70 0.04 -6.81
C ASN A 43 -19.23 -0.36 -8.19
N SER A 44 -18.43 -1.07 -8.99
CA SER A 44 -18.83 -1.59 -10.31
C SER A 44 -19.55 -2.95 -10.25
N GLY A 45 -19.79 -3.50 -9.05
CA GLY A 45 -20.45 -4.78 -8.83
C GLY A 45 -19.60 -6.02 -9.14
N LYS A 46 -18.30 -5.85 -9.41
CA LYS A 46 -17.37 -6.95 -9.73
C LYS A 46 -16.82 -7.67 -8.50
N LEU A 47 -16.91 -7.04 -7.34
CA LEU A 47 -16.62 -7.63 -6.04
C LEU A 47 -17.82 -7.42 -5.12
N SER A 48 -18.10 -8.39 -4.26
CA SER A 48 -19.06 -8.17 -3.18
C SER A 48 -18.47 -7.26 -2.10
N PRO A 49 -19.29 -6.53 -1.34
CA PRO A 49 -18.83 -5.72 -0.22
C PRO A 49 -17.99 -6.51 0.80
N GLN A 50 -18.39 -7.76 1.07
CA GLN A 50 -17.70 -8.64 2.02
C GLN A 50 -16.32 -9.05 1.50
N GLU A 51 -16.21 -9.32 0.19
CA GLU A 51 -14.94 -9.69 -0.43
C GLU A 51 -13.99 -8.49 -0.49
N ALA A 52 -14.49 -7.31 -0.89
CA ALA A 52 -13.72 -6.08 -0.88
C ALA A 52 -13.19 -5.76 0.52
N TYR A 53 -14.04 -5.84 1.55
CA TYR A 53 -13.64 -5.66 2.94
C TYR A 53 -12.54 -6.64 3.38
N ARG A 54 -12.68 -7.92 3.03
CA ARG A 54 -11.68 -8.95 3.35
C ARG A 54 -10.32 -8.64 2.72
N GLN A 55 -10.31 -8.23 1.45
CA GLN A 55 -9.07 -7.88 0.74
C GLN A 55 -8.42 -6.64 1.35
N ILE A 56 -9.17 -5.56 1.60
CA ILE A 56 -8.66 -4.34 2.23
C ILE A 56 -8.09 -4.64 3.63
N LYS A 57 -8.75 -5.51 4.40
CA LYS A 57 -8.28 -5.93 5.72
C LYS A 57 -6.94 -6.67 5.65
N ASN A 58 -6.70 -7.47 4.62
CA ASN A 58 -5.41 -8.15 4.43
C ASN A 58 -4.32 -7.16 4.03
N LEU A 59 -4.59 -6.24 3.10
CA LEU A 59 -3.68 -5.15 2.74
C LEU A 59 -3.27 -4.32 3.96
N TRP A 60 -4.22 -4.02 4.85
CA TRP A 60 -3.92 -3.29 6.08
C TRP A 60 -2.99 -4.05 7.02
N LYS A 61 -3.13 -5.37 7.11
CA LYS A 61 -2.21 -6.21 7.91
C LYS A 61 -0.79 -6.19 7.33
N GLU A 62 -0.67 -6.28 6.01
CA GLU A 62 0.61 -6.20 5.29
C GLU A 62 1.29 -4.84 5.53
N LEU A 63 0.56 -3.73 5.36
CA LEU A 63 1.07 -2.38 5.61
C LEU A 63 1.52 -2.20 7.07
N LYS A 64 0.74 -2.72 8.02
CA LYS A 64 1.08 -2.67 9.46
C LYS A 64 2.36 -3.46 9.76
N ALA A 65 2.53 -4.64 9.15
CA ALA A 65 3.75 -5.42 9.30
C ALA A 65 4.97 -4.69 8.71
N SER A 66 4.82 -4.10 7.52
CA SER A 66 5.86 -3.29 6.87
C SER A 66 6.28 -2.10 7.75
N LYS A 67 5.31 -1.34 8.29
CA LYS A 67 5.60 -0.25 9.25
C LYS A 67 6.44 -0.75 10.42
N LYS A 68 6.04 -1.87 11.03
CA LYS A 68 6.74 -2.42 12.19
C LYS A 68 8.18 -2.79 11.85
N CYS A 69 8.41 -3.43 10.70
CA CYS A 69 9.74 -3.85 10.28
C CYS A 69 10.65 -2.68 9.89
N LEU A 70 10.11 -1.64 9.25
CA LEU A 70 10.90 -0.54 8.71
C LEU A 70 11.07 0.63 9.69
N LEU A 71 10.01 0.97 10.44
CA LEU A 71 9.99 2.20 11.23
C LEU A 71 10.04 1.97 12.75
N ASP A 72 9.56 0.82 13.24
CA ASP A 72 9.47 0.55 14.68
C ASP A 72 10.68 -0.26 15.21
N THR A 73 11.56 -0.73 14.33
CA THR A 73 12.80 -1.42 14.72
C THR A 73 13.89 -0.38 15.05
N PRO A 74 14.51 -0.39 16.24
CA PRO A 74 15.66 0.46 16.50
C PRO A 74 16.81 0.06 15.56
N PRO A 75 17.62 1.01 15.07
CA PRO A 75 18.78 0.68 14.25
C PRO A 75 19.68 -0.27 15.05
N SER A 76 20.03 -1.41 14.44
CA SER A 76 21.01 -2.34 14.97
C SER A 76 22.32 -1.59 15.19
N SER A 77 22.74 -1.45 16.46
CA SER A 77 24.02 -0.86 16.88
C SER A 77 25.23 -1.64 16.35
#